data_AF-A0A7N0ZTC1-F1
#
_entry.id   AF-A0A7N0ZTC1-F1
#
_cell.length_a   1.000
_cell.length_b   1.000
_cell.length_c   1.000
_cell.angle_alpha   90.00
_cell.angle_beta   90.00
_cell.angle_gamma   90.00
#
_symmetry.space_group_name_H-M   'P 1'
#
loop_
_entity.id
_entity.type
_entity.pdbx_description
1 polymer ?
#
loop_
_entity_poly.entity_id
_entity_poly.type
_entity_poly.pdbx_seq_one_letter_code
_entity_poly.pdbx_strand_id
1 'polypeptide(L)'
;MQIPIKCGCGGECQEWTIVEVQGVVEVQPAFKDQFQNLEIGLLCRPSSQETYTFTVGYHELTGSKVPLKKPLVVLKKVENGTSDQEIVAAHKRVELEVVGIIRQRILFKTRPKALISRPQQPVVKTLSST
;
A
#
# COMPACT_ATOMS: atom_id res chain seq x y z
N MET A 1 8.39 28.13 -11.12
CA MET A 1 7.26 27.28 -11.55
C MET A 1 6.35 27.08 -10.34
N GLN A 2 5.07 27.45 -10.43
CA GLN A 2 4.08 27.28 -9.36
C GLN A 2 2.98 26.36 -9.90
N ILE A 3 2.60 25.33 -9.13
CA ILE A 3 1.55 24.38 -9.51
C ILE A 3 0.34 24.66 -8.62
N PRO A 4 -0.80 25.12 -9.18
CA PRO A 4 -2.00 25.34 -8.39
C PRO A 4 -2.58 23.99 -7.97
N ILE A 5 -2.86 23.84 -6.68
CA ILE A 5 -3.51 22.66 -6.11
C ILE A 5 -4.74 23.09 -5.32
N LYS A 6 -5.79 22.27 -5.35
CA LYS A 6 -7.02 22.48 -4.57
C LYS A 6 -7.07 21.42 -3.47
N CYS A 7 -7.29 21.81 -2.23
CA CYS A 7 -7.66 20.87 -1.18
C CYS A 7 -9.18 20.67 -1.21
N GLY A 8 -9.63 19.47 -1.58
CA GLY A 8 -11.03 19.05 -1.50
C GLY A 8 -11.42 18.50 -0.12
N CYS A 9 -10.51 18.58 0.84
CA CYS A 9 -10.52 17.85 2.10
C CYS A 9 -11.53 18.38 3.13
N GLY A 10 -12.17 19.53 2.88
CA GLY A 10 -13.21 20.12 3.75
C GLY A 10 -12.75 20.48 5.17
N GLY A 11 -11.43 20.46 5.44
CA GLY A 11 -10.85 20.56 6.77
C GLY A 11 -9.47 19.91 6.79
N GLU A 12 -9.33 18.78 7.49
CA GLU A 12 -8.07 18.05 7.60
C GLU A 12 -7.88 17.05 6.44
N CYS A 13 -6.69 17.05 5.84
CA CYS A 13 -6.30 16.06 4.85
C CYS A 13 -6.11 14.69 5.52
N GLN A 14 -6.61 13.62 4.92
CA GLN A 14 -6.37 12.27 5.42
C GLN A 14 -4.87 11.92 5.41
N GLU A 15 -4.41 11.24 6.46
CA GLU A 15 -3.06 10.70 6.52
C GLU A 15 -3.00 9.38 5.73
N TRP A 16 -2.09 9.32 4.78
CA TRP A 16 -1.81 8.16 3.94
C TRP A 16 -0.44 7.59 4.31
N THR A 17 -0.20 6.33 3.95
CA THR A 17 1.08 5.66 4.17
C THR A 17 1.54 4.98 2.91
N ILE A 18 2.85 4.95 2.68
CA ILE A 18 3.45 4.13 1.62
C ILE A 18 3.83 2.78 2.21
N VAL A 19 3.50 1.70 1.50
CA VAL A 19 4.11 0.38 1.72
C VAL A 19 5.24 0.22 0.71
N GLU A 20 6.48 0.21 1.18
CA GLU A 20 7.67 0.15 0.34
C GLU A 20 8.38 -1.20 0.50
N VAL A 21 8.52 -1.91 -0.62
CA VAL A 21 9.20 -3.22 -0.68
C VAL A 21 10.45 -3.07 -1.52
N GLN A 22 11.60 -3.53 -1.01
CA GLN A 22 12.84 -3.56 -1.76
C GLN A 22 12.87 -4.77 -2.70
N GLY A 23 12.40 -4.59 -3.93
CA GLY A 23 12.33 -5.63 -4.95
C GLY A 23 11.23 -5.34 -5.96
N VAL A 24 10.76 -6.39 -6.63
CA VAL A 24 9.63 -6.34 -7.56
C VAL A 24 8.51 -7.23 -7.03
N VAL A 25 7.27 -6.75 -7.11
CA VAL A 25 6.08 -7.56 -6.83
C VAL A 25 5.68 -8.24 -8.13
N GLU A 26 5.88 -9.55 -8.20
CA GLU A 26 5.53 -10.37 -9.36
C GLU A 26 4.09 -10.85 -9.26
N VAL A 27 3.33 -10.69 -10.34
CA VAL A 27 1.95 -11.17 -10.44
C VAL A 27 1.96 -12.54 -11.09
N GLN A 28 1.07 -13.43 -10.64
CA GLN A 28 0.95 -14.72 -11.30
C GLN A 28 0.45 -14.52 -12.75
N PRO A 29 0.96 -15.30 -13.72
CA PRO A 29 0.57 -15.18 -15.13
C PRO A 29 -0.95 -15.23 -15.37
N ALA A 30 -1.69 -15.92 -14.49
CA ALA A 30 -3.15 -16.01 -14.52
C ALA A 30 -3.87 -14.65 -14.49
N PHE A 31 -3.26 -13.60 -13.92
CA PHE A 31 -3.85 -12.28 -13.80
C PHE A 31 -3.43 -11.30 -14.92
N LYS A 32 -2.67 -11.75 -15.93
CA LYS A 32 -2.27 -10.93 -17.10
C LYS A 32 -1.68 -9.57 -16.70
N ASP A 33 -0.82 -9.56 -15.68
CA ASP A 33 -0.17 -8.36 -15.13
C ASP A 33 -1.14 -7.28 -14.61
N GLN A 34 -2.40 -7.64 -14.32
CA GLN A 34 -3.38 -6.73 -13.73
C GLN A 34 -3.23 -6.68 -12.21
N PHE A 35 -2.79 -5.54 -11.70
CA PHE A 35 -2.69 -5.27 -10.25
C PHE A 35 -3.95 -4.63 -9.66
N GLN A 36 -4.86 -4.14 -10.49
CA GLN A 36 -6.00 -3.35 -10.03
C GLN A 36 -6.94 -4.21 -9.17
N ASN A 37 -7.18 -3.78 -7.93
CA ASN A 37 -8.01 -4.49 -6.95
C ASN A 37 -7.58 -5.95 -6.67
N LEU A 38 -6.34 -6.30 -6.98
CA LEU A 38 -5.81 -7.63 -6.68
C LEU A 38 -5.42 -7.69 -5.20
N GLU A 39 -5.99 -8.65 -4.47
CA GLU A 39 -5.51 -8.96 -3.13
C GLU A 39 -4.14 -9.64 -3.25
N ILE A 40 -3.09 -8.90 -2.90
CA ILE A 40 -1.71 -9.38 -3.00
C ILE A 40 -1.20 -10.02 -1.70
N GLY A 41 -1.89 -9.84 -0.58
CA GLY A 41 -1.40 -10.30 0.71
C GLY A 41 -1.98 -9.61 1.92
N LEU A 42 -1.38 -9.92 3.07
CA LEU A 42 -1.81 -9.45 4.39
C LEU A 42 -0.73 -8.60 5.04
N LEU A 43 -1.07 -7.35 5.36
CA LEU A 43 -0.25 -6.45 6.17
C LEU A 43 -0.73 -6.48 7.63
N CYS A 44 0.14 -6.89 8.54
CA CYS A 44 -0.15 -6.96 9.97
C CYS A 44 0.79 -6.07 10.79
N ARG A 45 0.23 -5.46 11.83
CA ARG A 45 0.97 -4.81 12.90
C ARG A 45 0.45 -5.34 14.24
N PRO A 46 1.19 -6.22 14.92
CA PRO A 46 0.83 -6.64 16.28
C PRO A 46 0.76 -5.42 17.19
N SER A 47 -0.29 -5.30 18.01
CA SER A 47 -0.52 -4.13 18.88
C SER A 47 0.62 -3.88 19.87
N SER A 48 1.36 -4.91 20.24
CA SER A 48 2.48 -4.87 21.18
C SER A 48 3.84 -4.56 20.55
N GLN A 49 3.93 -4.44 19.22
CA GLN A 49 5.21 -4.26 18.52
C GLN A 49 5.18 -3.09 17.54
N GLU A 50 6.33 -2.43 17.37
CA GLU A 50 6.53 -1.42 16.31
C GLU A 50 6.90 -2.04 14.96
N THR A 51 6.95 -3.37 14.91
CA THR A 51 7.28 -4.17 13.73
C THR A 51 6.03 -4.44 12.89
N TYR A 52 6.19 -4.41 11.58
CA TYR A 52 5.16 -4.80 10.62
C TYR A 52 5.56 -6.10 9.95
N THR A 53 4.58 -6.96 9.69
CA THR A 53 4.75 -8.13 8.83
C THR A 53 3.89 -7.95 7.58
N PHE A 54 4.44 -8.32 6.43
CA PHE A 54 3.71 -8.34 5.18
C PHE A 54 3.86 -9.69 4.53
N THR A 55 2.74 -10.40 4.39
CA THR A 55 2.69 -11.74 3.80
C THR A 55 2.20 -11.64 2.37
N VAL A 56 3.01 -12.08 1.40
CA VAL A 56 2.69 -12.12 -0.04
C VAL A 56 2.97 -13.52 -0.56
N GLY A 57 1.91 -14.26 -0.90
CA GLY A 57 2.01 -15.68 -1.23
C GLY A 57 2.66 -16.48 -0.10
N TYR A 58 3.77 -17.18 -0.40
CA TYR A 58 4.55 -17.96 0.59
C TYR A 58 5.66 -17.17 1.27
N HIS A 59 5.72 -15.86 1.06
CA HIS A 59 6.78 -15.01 1.61
C HIS A 59 6.25 -14.14 2.73
N GLU A 60 7.01 -14.09 3.82
CA GLU A 60 6.83 -13.11 4.90
C GLU A 60 7.98 -12.11 4.87
N LEU A 61 7.64 -10.83 4.84
CA LEU A 61 8.57 -9.72 4.98
C LEU A 61 8.39 -9.09 6.35
N THR A 62 9.50 -8.73 6.98
CA THR A 62 9.50 -7.94 8.21
C THR A 62 9.97 -6.52 7.90
N GLY A 63 9.19 -5.54 8.33
CA GLY A 63 9.42 -4.12 8.09
C GLY A 63 9.14 -3.25 9.31
N SER A 64 9.41 -1.97 9.16
CA SER A 64 9.18 -0.98 10.22
C SER A 64 8.63 0.33 9.66
N LYS A 65 7.98 1.10 10.53
CA LYS A 65 7.50 2.45 10.20
C LYS A 65 8.67 3.43 10.21
N VAL A 66 8.83 4.21 9.15
CA VAL A 66 9.91 5.17 8.98
C VAL A 66 9.32 6.54 8.61
N PRO A 67 9.63 7.61 9.37
CA PRO A 67 9.21 8.97 8.99
C PRO A 67 9.94 9.43 7.72
N LEU A 68 9.23 10.15 6.87
CA LEU A 68 9.80 10.77 5.67
C LEU A 68 10.48 12.10 6.04
N LYS A 69 11.71 12.31 5.55
CA LYS A 69 12.41 13.60 5.70
C LYS A 69 11.65 14.76 5.06
N LYS A 70 10.92 14.46 3.99
CA LYS A 70 10.05 15.40 3.25
C LYS A 70 8.69 14.74 3.08
N PRO A 71 7.62 15.25 3.71
CA PRO A 71 6.27 14.76 3.48
C PRO A 71 5.88 14.84 2.01
N LEU A 72 5.04 13.92 1.55
CA LEU A 72 4.50 13.89 0.20
C LEU A 72 3.02 14.23 0.21
N VAL A 73 2.55 14.90 -0.83
CA VAL A 73 1.13 15.15 -1.05
C VAL A 73 0.63 14.18 -2.11
N VAL A 74 -0.47 13.49 -1.83
CA VAL A 74 -1.16 12.62 -2.80
C VAL A 74 -2.13 13.50 -3.58
N LEU A 75 -1.91 13.56 -4.89
CA LEU A 75 -2.71 14.37 -5.81
C LEU A 75 -3.52 13.46 -6.72
N LYS A 76 -4.82 13.73 -6.81
CA LYS A 76 -5.71 13.15 -7.82
C LYS A 76 -5.81 14.13 -8.98
N LYS A 77 -5.47 13.66 -10.18
CA LYS A 77 -5.69 14.41 -11.42
C LYS A 77 -7.17 14.33 -11.78
N VAL A 78 -7.81 15.49 -11.90
CA VAL A 78 -9.20 15.63 -12.34
C VAL A 78 -9.19 16.22 -13.74
N GLU A 79 -9.70 15.46 -14.69
CA GLU A 79 -9.89 15.92 -16.07
C GLU A 79 -11.36 16.34 -16.23
N ASN A 80 -11.61 17.65 -16.32
CA ASN A 80 -12.93 18.16 -16.64
C ASN A 80 -13.16 17.98 -18.15
N GLY A 81 -13.73 16.83 -18.52
CA GLY A 81 -14.24 16.60 -19.87
C GLY A 81 -15.60 17.26 -20.01
N THR A 82 -15.67 18.41 -20.68
CA THR A 82 -16.93 18.94 -21.19
C THR A 82 -17.42 18.00 -22.29
N SER A 83 -18.46 17.22 -21.98
CA SER A 83 -19.30 16.56 -22.97
C SER A 83 -20.06 17.64 -23.75
N ASP A 84 -19.72 17.75 -25.03
CA ASP A 84 -20.50 18.29 -26.14
C ASP A 84 -21.31 19.57 -25.90
N GLN A 85 -20.68 20.73 -26.18
CA GLN A 85 -21.07 21.62 -27.29
C GLN A 85 -20.15 22.86 -27.34
N GLU A 86 -19.76 23.20 -28.57
CA GLU A 86 -19.14 24.46 -29.03
C GLU A 86 -17.63 24.70 -28.76
N ILE A 87 -16.87 24.32 -29.79
CA ILE A 87 -15.69 24.95 -30.40
C ILE A 87 -15.30 26.32 -29.80
N VAL A 88 -14.35 26.33 -28.86
CA VAL A 88 -13.19 27.23 -28.90
C VAL A 88 -12.04 26.56 -28.14
N ALA A 89 -10.81 26.73 -28.60
CA ALA A 89 -9.58 26.12 -28.09
C ALA A 89 -9.20 26.53 -26.65
N ALA A 90 -10.08 26.25 -25.67
CA ALA A 90 -9.79 26.41 -24.27
C ALA A 90 -9.02 25.17 -23.80
N HIS A 91 -7.75 25.35 -23.45
CA HIS A 91 -6.91 24.36 -22.80
C HIS A 91 -7.72 23.52 -21.81
N LYS A 92 -7.82 22.19 -22.03
CA LYS A 92 -8.42 21.25 -21.07
C LYS A 92 -7.85 21.58 -19.69
N ARG A 93 -8.69 22.12 -18.80
CA ARG A 93 -8.28 22.57 -17.48
C ARG A 93 -8.06 21.33 -16.62
N VAL A 94 -6.82 20.90 -16.52
CA VAL A 94 -6.42 19.82 -15.61
C VAL A 94 -6.38 20.41 -14.21
N GLU A 95 -7.19 19.88 -13.31
CA GLU A 95 -7.20 20.26 -11.90
C GLU A 95 -6.50 19.17 -11.08
N LEU A 96 -5.77 19.59 -10.04
CA LEU A 96 -5.09 18.70 -9.11
C LEU A 96 -5.72 18.85 -7.74
N GLU A 97 -6.35 17.78 -7.27
CA GLU A 97 -6.99 17.71 -5.98
C GLU A 97 -6.10 16.99 -4.96
N VAL A 98 -5.90 17.59 -3.80
CA VAL A 98 -5.23 16.94 -2.67
C VAL A 98 -6.17 15.91 -2.05
N VAL A 99 -5.77 14.65 -2.06
CA VAL A 99 -6.53 13.54 -1.45
C VAL A 99 -5.89 12.98 -0.18
N GLY A 100 -4.63 13.30 0.08
CA GLY A 100 -3.94 12.84 1.28
C GLY A 100 -2.55 13.41 1.46
N ILE A 101 -2.02 13.26 2.67
CA ILE A 101 -0.64 13.60 3.02
C ILE A 101 0.04 12.35 3.54
N ILE A 102 1.27 12.10 3.07
CA ILE A 102 2.10 10.98 3.51
C ILE A 102 3.28 11.55 4.29
N ARG A 103 3.35 11.27 5.59
CA ARG A 103 4.49 11.66 6.44
C ARG A 103 5.41 10.50 6.79
N GLN A 104 4.96 9.28 6.53
CA GLN A 104 5.65 8.05 6.92
C GLN A 104 5.47 6.97 5.86
N ARG A 105 6.36 5.99 5.89
CA ARG A 105 6.28 4.76 5.09
C ARG A 105 6.50 3.54 5.96
N ILE A 106 5.97 2.41 5.56
CA ILE A 106 6.31 1.09 6.10
C ILE A 106 7.35 0.50 5.15
N LEU A 107 8.57 0.31 5.62
CA LEU A 107 9.70 -0.14 4.81
C LEU A 107 10.03 -1.60 5.07
N PHE A 108 9.93 -2.42 4.03
CA PHE A 108 10.35 -3.82 3.99
C PHE A 108 11.66 -3.94 3.21
N LYS A 109 12.79 -3.76 3.91
CA LYS A 109 14.15 -3.82 3.35
C LYS A 109 14.86 -5.17 3.53
N THR A 110 14.24 -6.10 4.25
CA THR A 110 14.85 -7.40 4.56
C THR A 110 14.46 -8.42 3.49
N ARG A 111 15.35 -9.41 3.28
CA ARG A 111 15.07 -10.49 2.34
C ARG A 111 13.81 -11.25 2.77
N PRO A 112 12.84 -11.51 1.86
CA PRO A 112 11.65 -12.28 2.20
C PRO A 112 11.99 -13.66 2.74
N LYS A 113 11.31 -14.07 3.81
CA LYS A 113 11.44 -15.40 4.41
C LYS A 113 10.33 -16.30 3.91
N ALA A 114 10.64 -17.56 3.61
CA ALA A 114 9.61 -18.53 3.32
C ALA A 114 8.78 -18.82 4.57
N LEU A 115 7.45 -18.87 4.41
CA LEU A 115 6.55 -19.43 5.41
C LEU A 115 6.71 -20.95 5.41
N ILE A 116 7.71 -21.44 6.15
CA ILE A 116 7.88 -22.88 6.36
C ILE A 116 6.76 -23.32 7.29
N SER A 117 5.95 -24.29 6.86
CA SER A 117 4.94 -24.93 7.71
C SER A 117 5.59 -25.36 9.02
N ARG A 118 5.10 -24.87 10.16
CA ARG A 118 5.55 -25.38 11.47
C ARG A 118 5.27 -26.89 11.48
N PRO A 119 6.28 -27.75 11.76
CA PRO A 119 6.00 -29.18 11.88
C PRO A 119 4.95 -29.37 12.98
N GLN A 120 3.93 -30.18 12.69
CA GLN A 120 2.93 -30.57 13.68
C GLN A 120 3.69 -31.20 14.85
N GLN A 121 3.57 -30.60 16.04
CA GLN A 121 4.14 -31.20 17.25
C GLN A 121 3.49 -32.58 17.41
N PRO A 122 4.27 -33.66 17.59
CA PRO A 122 3.70 -34.97 17.82
C PRO A 122 2.83 -34.89 19.08
N VAL A 123 1.54 -35.20 18.91
CA VAL A 123 0.59 -35.35 20.01
C VAL A 123 1.12 -36.47 20.89
N VAL A 124 1.70 -36.11 22.04
CA VAL A 124 2.05 -37.07 23.08
C VAL A 124 0.74 -37.67 23.57
N LYS A 125 0.43 -38.89 23.11
CA LYS A 125 -0.64 -39.70 23.68
C LYS A 125 -0.18 -40.09 25.09
N THR A 126 -0.62 -39.34 26.09
CA THR A 126 -0.53 -39.79 27.48
C THR A 126 -1.42 -41.01 27.62
N LEU A 127 -0.80 -42.19 27.60
CA LEU A 127 -1.45 -43.43 28.03
C LEU A 127 -1.79 -43.26 29.51
N SER A 128 -3.07 -43.05 29.81
CA SER A 128 -3.61 -43.19 31.15
C SER A 128 -3.47 -44.66 31.56
N SER A 129 -2.43 -44.97 32.33
CA SER A 129 -2.36 -46.23 33.06
C SER A 129 -3.39 -46.21 34.19
N THR A 130 -4.21 -47.26 34.18
CA THR A 130 -5.15 -47.76 35.20
C THR A 130 -4.67 -47.62 36.63
#